data_AF-A0A6P0JQW4-F1
#
_entry.id   AF-A0A6P0JQW4-F1
#
_cell.length_a   1.000
_cell.length_b   1.000
_cell.length_c   1.000
_cell.angle_alpha   90.00
_cell.angle_beta   90.00
_cell.angle_gamma   90.00
#
_symmetry.space_group_name_H-M   'P 1'
#
loop_
_entity.id
_entity.type
_entity.pdbx_description
1 polymer ?
#
loop_
_entity_poly.entity_id
_entity_poly.type
_entity_poly.pdbx_seq_one_letter_code
_entity_poly.pdbx_strand_id
1 'polypeptide(L)'
;MSSLLQSSEQAIQVPSSSSMLLLRHRIKLVEELWESVLLSECGQELVTLLKKLRDLCSPEGQTTDLDKSTVVELIEKLDLNDAIRASRAFALYFQLMNIVEQHYEQREQQLARQATYKKSHTNDDQQNEPNTEQHHNSENSHPVGVKQLEKTWQGSDPTYQKAGTYQWLFPYLYQQNMPPAKIQRLLDNLDIRLVFTAHPTEIVRHTIRRKQRRISGILHQLDRAEEAYHAVGFSNSWEAETATEQLHEEIRLWWRTDELHQFKPTVLDEVDYTLHYFQEVLFDAIPELSLRLNQALETTFPHLRPPKNRFCYFGSWVGSDRDGNPSVTPQVTWQT
;
A
#
# COMPACT_ATOMS: atom_id res chain seq x y z
N MET A 1 -30.75 20.42 -4.28
CA MET A 1 -29.35 20.14 -4.65
C MET A 1 -28.94 18.90 -3.87
N SER A 2 -29.12 17.75 -4.51
CA SER A 2 -29.24 16.44 -3.86
C SER A 2 -27.89 15.73 -3.74
N SER A 3 -27.57 15.37 -2.50
CA SER A 3 -26.67 14.29 -2.12
C SER A 3 -27.02 13.00 -2.89
N LEU A 4 -26.03 12.39 -3.54
CA LEU A 4 -26.20 11.17 -4.36
C LEU A 4 -25.14 10.13 -3.99
N LEU A 5 -25.23 9.57 -2.78
CA LEU A 5 -24.74 8.23 -2.47
C LEU A 5 -25.61 7.65 -1.35
N GLN A 6 -26.67 6.95 -1.74
CA GLN A 6 -27.41 6.04 -0.86
C GLN A 6 -27.44 4.69 -1.56
N SER A 7 -26.59 3.77 -1.11
CA SER A 7 -26.57 2.38 -1.57
C SER A 7 -26.68 1.45 -0.36
N SER A 8 -27.81 0.74 -0.32
CA SER A 8 -28.18 -0.50 0.37
C SER A 8 -27.21 -1.13 1.38
N GLU A 9 -27.74 -1.38 2.58
CA GLU A 9 -27.15 -2.17 3.66
C GLU A 9 -26.88 -3.63 3.24
N GLN A 10 -25.63 -4.07 3.37
CA GLN A 10 -25.27 -5.45 3.69
C GLN A 10 -24.18 -5.41 4.76
N ALA A 11 -24.46 -6.06 5.88
CA ALA A 11 -23.67 -6.01 7.11
C ALA A 11 -22.27 -6.65 6.92
N ILE A 12 -21.27 -5.80 6.67
CA ILE A 12 -19.84 -6.10 6.73
C ILE A 12 -19.31 -5.30 7.90
N GLN A 13 -18.56 -5.93 8.81
CA GLN A 13 -17.94 -5.23 9.95
C GLN A 13 -17.05 -4.10 9.43
N VAL A 14 -17.54 -2.90 9.69
CA VAL A 14 -17.13 -1.59 9.18
C VAL A 14 -15.69 -1.28 9.61
N PRO A 15 -14.73 -0.97 8.69
CA PRO A 15 -13.57 -0.17 9.09
C PRO A 15 -14.13 1.09 9.71
N SER A 16 -13.74 1.44 10.95
CA SER A 16 -14.42 2.48 11.75
C SER A 16 -14.89 3.62 10.84
N SER A 17 -16.20 3.88 10.77
CA SER A 17 -16.80 4.74 9.74
C SER A 17 -16.05 6.06 9.52
N SER A 18 -15.37 6.55 10.54
CA SER A 18 -14.43 7.67 10.52
C SER A 18 -13.25 7.54 9.54
N SER A 19 -12.57 6.39 9.41
CA SER A 19 -11.36 6.26 8.57
C SER A 19 -11.71 6.27 7.09
N MET A 20 -12.79 5.60 6.70
CA MET A 20 -13.30 5.66 5.33
C MET A 20 -13.83 7.06 4.98
N LEU A 21 -14.44 7.76 5.94
CA LEU A 21 -14.86 9.15 5.76
C LEU A 21 -13.65 10.10 5.61
N LEU A 22 -12.59 9.88 6.39
CA LEU A 22 -11.36 10.67 6.31
C LEU A 22 -10.67 10.49 4.96
N LEU A 23 -10.53 9.25 4.48
CA LEU A 23 -10.00 8.96 3.14
C LEU A 23 -10.81 9.68 2.06
N ARG A 24 -12.15 9.56 2.08
CA ARG A 24 -13.03 10.24 1.12
C ARG A 24 -12.90 11.76 1.18
N HIS A 25 -12.80 12.32 2.39
CA HIS A 25 -12.59 13.75 2.59
C HIS A 25 -11.26 14.20 1.97
N ARG A 26 -10.17 13.45 2.20
CA ARG A 26 -8.86 13.82 1.67
C ARG A 26 -8.76 13.63 0.16
N ILE A 27 -9.34 12.58 -0.40
CA ILE A 27 -9.45 12.40 -1.86
C ILE A 27 -10.10 13.66 -2.44
N LYS A 28 -11.27 14.05 -1.93
CA LYS A 28 -11.99 15.23 -2.42
C LYS A 28 -11.16 16.51 -2.32
N LEU A 29 -10.46 16.73 -1.20
CA LEU A 29 -9.58 17.89 -1.05
C LEU A 29 -8.46 17.89 -2.10
N VAL A 30 -7.79 16.76 -2.32
CA VAL A 30 -6.71 16.65 -3.31
C VAL A 30 -7.23 16.84 -4.73
N GLU A 31 -8.43 16.33 -5.04
CA GLU A 31 -9.10 16.57 -6.32
C GLU A 31 -9.40 18.06 -6.55
N GLU A 32 -9.93 18.76 -5.54
CA GLU A 32 -10.21 20.20 -5.61
C GLU A 32 -8.93 21.02 -5.80
N LEU A 33 -7.85 20.68 -5.08
CA LEU A 33 -6.55 21.34 -5.25
C LEU A 33 -5.96 21.08 -6.64
N TRP A 34 -6.02 19.84 -7.13
CA TRP A 34 -5.56 19.48 -8.47
C TRP A 34 -6.36 20.22 -9.56
N GLU A 35 -7.69 20.28 -9.45
CA GLU A 35 -8.52 21.02 -10.40
C GLU A 35 -8.21 22.52 -10.37
N SER A 36 -8.01 23.09 -9.17
CA SER A 36 -7.59 24.49 -8.99
C SER A 36 -6.25 24.79 -9.66
N VAL A 37 -5.26 23.89 -9.52
CA VAL A 37 -3.96 24.01 -10.19
C VAL A 37 -4.16 23.99 -11.71
N LEU A 38 -4.89 23.02 -12.26
CA LEU A 38 -5.14 22.93 -13.70
C LEU A 38 -5.87 24.15 -14.25
N LEU A 39 -6.87 24.66 -13.51
CA LEU A 39 -7.60 25.86 -13.88
C LEU A 39 -6.65 27.07 -13.95
N SER A 40 -5.74 27.21 -12.98
CA SER A 40 -4.78 28.31 -12.93
C SER A 40 -3.68 28.22 -14.00
N GLU A 41 -3.23 27.01 -14.34
CA GLU A 41 -2.09 26.80 -15.24
C GLU A 41 -2.49 26.60 -16.70
N CYS A 42 -3.70 26.10 -16.97
CA CYS A 42 -4.16 25.72 -18.31
C CYS A 42 -5.49 26.34 -18.70
N GLY A 43 -6.19 26.99 -17.78
CA GLY A 43 -7.49 27.62 -18.03
C GLY A 43 -8.67 26.64 -18.04
N GLN A 44 -9.85 27.20 -18.28
CA GLN A 44 -11.13 26.48 -18.16
C GLN A 44 -11.34 25.42 -19.27
N GLU A 45 -10.70 25.60 -20.43
CA GLU A 45 -10.87 24.72 -21.59
C GLU A 45 -10.39 23.29 -21.28
N LEU A 46 -9.17 23.15 -20.73
CA LEU A 46 -8.62 21.84 -20.37
C LEU A 46 -9.46 21.17 -19.27
N VAL A 47 -9.86 21.92 -18.24
CA VAL A 47 -10.70 21.37 -17.16
C VAL A 47 -12.03 20.86 -17.69
N THR A 48 -12.63 21.58 -18.64
CA THR A 48 -13.89 21.18 -19.28
C THR A 48 -13.69 19.93 -20.15
N LEU A 49 -12.58 19.86 -20.89
CA LEU A 49 -12.21 18.68 -21.67
C LEU A 49 -12.05 17.45 -20.77
N LEU A 50 -11.32 17.57 -19.66
CA LEU A 50 -11.10 16.47 -18.71
C LEU A 50 -12.40 15.98 -18.08
N LYS A 51 -13.29 16.90 -17.68
CA LYS A 51 -14.63 16.55 -17.18
C LYS A 51 -15.43 15.78 -18.23
N LYS A 52 -15.44 16.25 -19.48
CA LYS A 52 -16.12 15.56 -20.58
C LYS A 52 -15.54 14.16 -20.80
N LEU A 53 -14.22 14.00 -20.79
CA LEU A 53 -13.57 12.69 -20.93
C LEU A 53 -13.93 11.74 -19.78
N ARG A 54 -13.93 12.25 -18.54
CA ARG A 54 -14.32 11.47 -17.36
C ARG A 54 -15.79 11.07 -17.41
N ASP A 55 -16.70 11.98 -17.72
CA ASP A 55 -18.14 11.68 -17.71
C ASP A 55 -18.52 10.65 -18.79
N LEU A 56 -17.72 10.55 -19.87
CA LEU A 56 -17.85 9.50 -20.89
C LEU A 56 -17.22 8.16 -20.47
N CYS A 57 -16.37 8.13 -19.45
CA CYS A 57 -15.75 6.93 -18.90
C CYS A 57 -16.48 6.52 -17.61
N SER A 58 -17.27 5.45 -17.66
CA SER A 58 -18.04 4.97 -16.49
C SER A 58 -17.14 4.72 -15.26
N PRO A 59 -17.59 5.02 -14.03
CA PRO A 59 -16.82 4.89 -12.79
C PRO A 59 -16.24 3.50 -12.50
N GLU A 60 -16.77 2.44 -13.10
CA GLU A 60 -16.46 1.05 -12.72
C GLU A 60 -15.78 0.22 -13.83
N GLY A 61 -15.39 0.82 -14.96
CA GLY A 61 -14.80 0.07 -16.07
C GLY A 61 -15.72 -0.99 -16.70
N GLN A 62 -16.95 -1.12 -16.19
CA GLN A 62 -18.03 -1.95 -16.71
C GLN A 62 -18.98 -1.09 -17.52
N THR A 63 -18.56 -0.65 -18.72
CA THR A 63 -19.54 -0.19 -19.70
C THR A 63 -20.12 -1.41 -20.41
N THR A 64 -21.28 -1.87 -19.94
CA THR A 64 -22.25 -2.56 -20.79
C THR A 64 -22.84 -1.50 -21.72
N ASP A 65 -22.33 -1.42 -22.94
CA ASP A 65 -22.93 -0.69 -24.08
C ASP A 65 -23.09 0.84 -23.96
N LEU A 66 -22.07 1.56 -23.45
CA LEU A 66 -21.95 3.01 -23.69
C LEU A 66 -20.92 3.29 -24.79
N ASP A 67 -21.33 4.10 -25.76
CA ASP A 67 -20.69 4.43 -27.04
C ASP A 67 -19.17 4.66 -26.98
N LYS A 68 -18.39 3.56 -27.04
CA LYS A 68 -16.92 3.62 -27.18
C LYS A 68 -16.49 4.46 -28.38
N SER A 69 -17.32 4.57 -29.41
CA SER A 69 -17.09 5.44 -30.58
C SER A 69 -16.95 6.91 -30.20
N THR A 70 -17.74 7.42 -29.23
CA THR A 70 -17.79 8.84 -28.89
C THR A 70 -16.52 9.33 -28.20
N VAL A 71 -15.89 8.49 -27.36
CA VAL A 71 -14.61 8.82 -26.71
C VAL A 71 -13.47 8.79 -27.72
N VAL A 72 -13.43 7.77 -28.57
CA VAL A 72 -12.41 7.63 -29.62
C VAL A 72 -12.46 8.82 -30.58
N GLU A 73 -13.67 9.20 -31.05
CA GLU A 73 -13.84 10.38 -31.90
C GLU A 73 -13.41 11.69 -31.23
N LEU A 74 -13.60 11.82 -29.92
CA LEU A 74 -13.15 13.01 -29.18
C LEU A 74 -11.63 13.04 -29.10
N ILE A 75 -11.00 11.90 -28.85
CA ILE A 75 -9.54 11.77 -28.80
C ILE A 75 -8.91 12.03 -30.17
N GLU A 76 -9.50 11.51 -31.26
CA GLU A 76 -9.02 11.74 -32.63
C GLU A 76 -9.09 13.21 -33.06
N LYS A 77 -9.98 14.00 -32.46
CA LYS A 77 -10.14 15.43 -32.74
C LYS A 77 -9.24 16.33 -31.87
N LEU A 78 -8.55 15.78 -30.87
CA LEU A 78 -7.62 16.55 -30.05
C LEU A 78 -6.37 16.90 -30.84
N ASP A 79 -5.88 18.12 -30.69
CA ASP A 79 -4.55 18.46 -31.15
C ASP A 79 -3.50 17.78 -30.25
N LEU A 80 -2.25 17.70 -30.74
CA LEU A 80 -1.17 17.02 -30.03
C LEU A 80 -0.89 17.66 -28.65
N ASN A 81 -1.04 18.96 -28.51
CA ASN A 81 -0.72 19.68 -27.28
C ASN A 81 -1.79 19.40 -26.21
N ASP A 82 -3.07 19.46 -26.59
CA ASP A 82 -4.20 19.14 -25.73
C ASP A 82 -4.21 17.66 -25.35
N ALA A 83 -3.85 16.77 -26.27
CA ALA A 83 -3.68 15.34 -25.97
C ALA A 83 -2.56 15.10 -24.94
N ILE A 84 -1.40 15.75 -25.10
CA ILE A 84 -0.29 15.65 -24.13
C ILE A 84 -0.72 16.22 -22.76
N ARG A 85 -1.37 17.39 -22.75
CA ARG A 85 -1.85 18.04 -21.51
C ARG A 85 -2.89 17.18 -20.79
N ALA A 86 -3.86 16.64 -21.51
CA ALA A 86 -4.88 15.76 -20.95
C ALA A 86 -4.27 14.47 -20.38
N SER A 87 -3.35 13.83 -21.13
CA SER A 87 -2.64 12.64 -20.67
C SER A 87 -1.84 12.90 -19.39
N ARG A 88 -1.10 14.02 -19.32
CA ARG A 88 -0.36 14.42 -18.12
C ARG A 88 -1.28 14.71 -16.94
N ALA A 89 -2.44 15.34 -17.19
CA ALA A 89 -3.40 15.67 -16.14
C ALA A 89 -3.96 14.41 -15.48
N PHE A 90 -4.36 13.41 -16.29
CA PHE A 90 -4.79 12.11 -15.78
C PHE A 90 -3.66 11.36 -15.09
N ALA A 91 -2.44 11.35 -15.64
CA ALA A 91 -1.29 10.70 -15.01
C ALA A 91 -1.02 11.27 -13.61
N LEU A 92 -1.00 12.61 -13.47
CA LEU A 92 -0.83 13.27 -12.19
C LEU A 92 -2.00 12.97 -11.24
N TYR A 93 -3.24 13.00 -11.72
CA TYR A 93 -4.42 12.62 -10.93
C TYR A 93 -4.26 11.23 -10.33
N PHE A 94 -3.97 10.21 -11.15
CA PHE A 94 -3.81 8.83 -10.66
C PHE A 94 -2.65 8.69 -9.69
N GLN A 95 -1.52 9.38 -9.93
CA GLN A 95 -0.40 9.38 -9.00
C GLN A 95 -0.77 10.00 -7.65
N LEU A 96 -1.52 11.11 -7.64
CA LEU A 96 -2.00 11.74 -6.42
C LEU A 96 -2.97 10.84 -5.66
N MET A 97 -3.95 10.25 -6.35
CA MET A 97 -4.90 9.32 -5.73
C MET A 97 -4.19 8.12 -5.10
N ASN A 98 -3.25 7.51 -5.82
CA ASN A 98 -2.45 6.40 -5.29
C ASN A 98 -1.68 6.78 -4.01
N ILE A 99 -1.10 7.99 -3.95
CA ILE A 99 -0.40 8.46 -2.74
C ILE A 99 -1.37 8.63 -1.57
N VAL A 100 -2.53 9.23 -1.81
CA VAL A 100 -3.55 9.44 -0.78
C VAL A 100 -4.05 8.09 -0.26
N GLU A 101 -4.43 7.19 -1.16
CA GLU A 101 -4.88 5.84 -0.81
C GLU A 101 -3.81 5.08 -0.01
N GLN A 102 -2.57 5.05 -0.52
CA GLN A 102 -1.46 4.37 0.14
C GLN A 102 -1.16 4.97 1.53
N HIS A 103 -1.25 6.30 1.69
CA HIS A 103 -1.04 6.98 2.97
C HIS A 103 -2.08 6.54 4.02
N TYR A 104 -3.37 6.50 3.67
CA TYR A 104 -4.41 6.07 4.60
C TYR A 104 -4.42 4.57 4.82
N GLU A 105 -4.11 3.76 3.81
CA GLU A 105 -3.96 2.32 3.98
C GLU A 105 -2.83 2.01 4.96
N GLN A 106 -1.67 2.66 4.81
CA GLN A 106 -0.55 2.53 5.74
C GLN A 106 -0.92 2.97 7.15
N ARG A 107 -1.66 4.07 7.30
CA ARG A 107 -2.15 4.56 8.60
C ARG A 107 -3.06 3.54 9.28
N GLU A 108 -4.06 2.99 8.57
CA GLU A 108 -4.97 1.97 9.09
C GLU A 108 -4.20 0.71 9.50
N GLN A 109 -3.24 0.27 8.67
CA GLN A 109 -2.38 -0.87 9.00
C GLN A 109 -1.56 -0.61 10.28
N GLN A 110 -1.03 0.60 10.48
CA GLN A 110 -0.31 0.96 11.70
C GLN A 110 -1.23 0.97 12.94
N LEU A 111 -2.42 1.54 12.84
CA LEU A 111 -3.41 1.54 13.92
C LEU A 111 -3.86 0.12 14.28
N ALA A 112 -4.10 -0.73 13.29
CA ALA A 112 -4.43 -2.14 13.49
C ALA A 112 -3.31 -2.89 14.21
N ARG A 113 -2.04 -2.64 13.86
CA ARG A 113 -0.87 -3.20 14.55
C ARG A 113 -0.82 -2.76 16.02
N GLN A 114 -1.00 -1.47 16.31
CA GLN A 114 -1.01 -0.95 17.68
C GLN A 114 -2.16 -1.52 18.53
N ALA A 115 -3.36 -1.63 17.97
CA ALA A 115 -4.52 -2.19 18.66
C ALA A 115 -4.30 -3.68 19.00
N THR A 116 -3.69 -4.43 18.09
CA THR A 116 -3.37 -5.85 18.30
C THR A 116 -2.34 -6.02 19.42
N TYR A 117 -1.29 -5.18 19.46
CA TYR A 117 -0.29 -5.19 20.52
C TYR A 117 -0.91 -4.95 21.92
N LYS A 118 -1.79 -3.95 22.05
CA LYS A 118 -2.50 -3.66 23.30
C LYS A 118 -3.41 -4.81 23.74
N LYS A 119 -4.14 -5.43 22.80
CA LYS A 119 -5.08 -6.51 23.11
C LYS A 119 -4.38 -7.79 23.60
N SER A 120 -3.22 -8.13 23.05
CA SER A 120 -2.41 -9.25 23.58
C SER A 120 -1.95 -9.02 25.02
N HIS A 121 -1.53 -7.79 25.37
CA HIS A 121 -1.05 -7.50 26.74
C HIS A 121 -2.18 -7.51 27.78
N THR A 122 -3.38 -7.03 27.43
CA THR A 122 -4.54 -7.05 28.35
C THR A 122 -5.11 -8.44 28.60
N ASN A 123 -4.90 -9.40 27.70
CA ASN A 123 -5.36 -10.78 27.88
C ASN A 123 -4.41 -11.59 28.80
N ASP A 124 -3.12 -11.24 28.86
CA ASP A 124 -2.15 -11.87 29.76
C ASP A 124 -2.40 -11.49 31.23
N ASP A 125 -2.89 -10.27 31.50
CA ASP A 125 -3.20 -9.81 32.87
C ASP A 125 -4.47 -10.46 33.48
N GLN A 126 -5.24 -11.24 32.71
CA GLN A 126 -6.48 -11.90 33.17
C GLN A 126 -6.42 -13.44 33.19
N GLN A 127 -5.26 -14.07 32.93
CA GLN A 127 -5.10 -15.54 32.95
C GLN A 127 -4.34 -16.08 34.17
N ASN A 128 -4.56 -15.49 35.35
CA ASN A 128 -4.17 -16.09 36.63
C ASN A 128 -5.40 -16.52 37.44
N GLU A 129 -6.13 -17.53 36.95
CA GLU A 129 -6.95 -18.39 37.82
C GLU A 129 -6.73 -19.87 37.45
N PRO A 130 -6.54 -20.77 38.43
CA PRO A 130 -6.25 -22.17 38.17
C PRO A 130 -7.54 -22.93 37.87
N ASN A 131 -7.73 -23.40 36.64
CA ASN A 131 -8.82 -24.32 36.33
C ASN A 131 -8.30 -25.71 35.95
N THR A 132 -8.37 -26.56 36.97
CA THR A 132 -8.68 -27.99 37.04
C THR A 132 -8.83 -28.77 35.73
N GLU A 133 -8.09 -29.88 35.68
CA GLU A 133 -8.13 -30.97 34.71
C GLU A 133 -9.56 -31.39 34.28
N GLN A 134 -9.80 -31.49 32.97
CA GLN A 134 -10.72 -32.49 32.41
C GLN A 134 -10.19 -33.05 31.09
N HIS A 135 -9.88 -34.35 31.13
CA HIS A 135 -9.57 -35.19 29.98
C HIS A 135 -10.71 -35.22 28.96
N HIS A 136 -10.39 -35.06 27.68
CA HIS A 136 -11.15 -35.72 26.61
C HIS A 136 -10.21 -36.25 25.51
N ASN A 137 -10.12 -37.57 25.44
CA ASN A 137 -9.59 -38.32 24.31
C ASN A 137 -10.48 -38.10 23.09
N SER A 138 -9.89 -37.80 21.94
CA SER A 138 -10.43 -38.23 20.65
C SER A 138 -9.29 -38.33 19.64
N GLU A 139 -8.94 -39.56 19.30
CA GLU A 139 -8.13 -39.92 18.14
C GLU A 139 -8.90 -39.55 16.87
N ASN A 140 -8.28 -38.77 15.98
CA ASN A 140 -8.36 -39.02 14.53
C ASN A 140 -7.35 -38.15 13.79
N SER A 141 -6.34 -38.83 13.25
CA SER A 141 -5.28 -38.30 12.41
C SER A 141 -5.72 -38.24 10.95
N HIS A 142 -5.90 -37.04 10.37
CA HIS A 142 -5.69 -36.79 8.94
C HIS A 142 -5.40 -35.30 8.65
N PRO A 143 -4.55 -34.97 7.65
CA PRO A 143 -4.00 -33.63 7.44
C PRO A 143 -4.97 -32.74 6.64
N VAL A 144 -5.89 -32.07 7.32
CA VAL A 144 -6.90 -31.18 6.68
C VAL A 144 -6.43 -29.72 6.55
N GLY A 145 -5.32 -29.32 7.17
CA GLY A 145 -4.98 -27.91 7.35
C GLY A 145 -4.49 -27.13 6.11
N VAL A 146 -3.81 -27.78 5.14
CA VAL A 146 -3.14 -27.03 4.06
C VAL A 146 -4.14 -26.50 3.02
N LYS A 147 -5.17 -27.29 2.67
CA LYS A 147 -6.21 -26.88 1.71
C LYS A 147 -7.18 -25.82 2.28
N GLN A 148 -7.35 -25.78 3.60
CA GLN A 148 -8.13 -24.72 4.27
C GLN A 148 -7.32 -23.43 4.35
N LEU A 149 -6.01 -23.49 4.57
CA LEU A 149 -5.13 -22.34 4.44
C LEU A 149 -5.20 -21.76 3.01
N GLU A 150 -5.03 -22.56 1.96
CA GLU A 150 -5.10 -22.06 0.56
C GLU A 150 -6.45 -21.40 0.20
N LYS A 151 -7.57 -21.96 0.67
CA LYS A 151 -8.90 -21.34 0.47
C LYS A 151 -9.09 -20.05 1.25
N THR A 152 -8.40 -19.92 2.39
CA THR A 152 -8.36 -18.70 3.22
C THR A 152 -7.35 -17.68 2.69
N TRP A 153 -6.79 -17.83 1.47
CA TRP A 153 -5.90 -16.85 0.83
C TRP A 153 -6.57 -16.12 -0.34
N GLN A 154 -7.76 -16.56 -0.78
CA GLN A 154 -8.44 -16.05 -1.99
C GLN A 154 -9.64 -15.12 -1.71
N GLY A 155 -9.91 -14.76 -0.46
CA GLY A 155 -11.09 -13.99 -0.06
C GLY A 155 -10.79 -12.57 0.43
N SER A 156 -11.62 -11.62 0.03
CA SER A 156 -11.64 -10.23 0.50
C SER A 156 -12.36 -10.12 1.86
N ASP A 157 -11.82 -10.72 2.92
CA ASP A 157 -12.42 -10.70 4.27
C ASP A 157 -11.50 -9.92 5.24
N PRO A 158 -11.98 -9.06 6.16
CA PRO A 158 -11.12 -8.22 7.03
C PRO A 158 -10.22 -9.02 7.99
N THR A 159 -10.48 -10.31 8.14
CA THR A 159 -9.62 -11.31 8.80
C THR A 159 -8.26 -11.47 8.09
N TYR A 160 -8.18 -11.17 6.80
CA TYR A 160 -6.96 -11.32 5.99
C TYR A 160 -5.86 -10.31 6.35
N GLN A 161 -6.24 -9.08 6.70
CA GLN A 161 -5.26 -8.08 7.17
C GLN A 161 -4.61 -8.49 8.50
N LYS A 162 -5.29 -9.30 9.31
CA LYS A 162 -4.75 -9.86 10.57
C LYS A 162 -3.92 -11.12 10.33
N ALA A 163 -4.32 -11.94 9.35
CA ALA A 163 -3.68 -13.21 9.00
C ALA A 163 -2.23 -13.09 8.51
N GLY A 164 -1.79 -11.90 8.10
CA GLY A 164 -0.42 -11.63 7.65
C GLY A 164 0.61 -11.33 8.74
N THR A 165 0.25 -11.34 10.04
CA THR A 165 1.15 -10.94 11.13
C THR A 165 1.54 -12.09 12.05
N TYR A 166 2.79 -12.10 12.55
CA TYR A 166 3.23 -13.12 13.52
C TYR A 166 2.45 -13.09 14.84
N GLN A 167 2.03 -11.89 15.26
CA GLN A 167 1.23 -11.68 16.48
C GLN A 167 -0.15 -12.36 16.41
N TRP A 168 -0.70 -12.52 15.21
CA TRP A 168 -1.91 -13.29 15.00
C TRP A 168 -1.62 -14.78 14.75
N LEU A 169 -0.58 -15.07 13.96
CA LEU A 169 -0.24 -16.42 13.51
C LEU A 169 0.01 -17.39 14.67
N PHE A 170 0.88 -17.05 15.62
CA PHE A 170 1.24 -18.00 16.67
C PHE A 170 0.06 -18.30 17.62
N PRO A 171 -0.71 -17.31 18.12
CA PRO A 171 -1.91 -17.60 18.91
C PRO A 171 -2.94 -18.42 18.14
N TYR A 172 -3.11 -18.16 16.84
CA TYR A 172 -3.98 -18.96 15.99
C TYR A 172 -3.51 -20.42 15.93
N LEU A 173 -2.21 -20.67 15.70
CA LEU A 173 -1.64 -22.03 15.69
C LEU A 173 -1.79 -22.74 17.04
N TYR A 174 -1.68 -21.99 18.14
CA TYR A 174 -1.93 -22.50 19.49
C TYR A 174 -3.39 -22.93 19.66
N GLN A 175 -4.36 -22.10 19.26
CA GLN A 175 -5.79 -22.42 19.31
C GLN A 175 -6.17 -23.62 18.44
N GLN A 176 -5.46 -23.83 17.32
CA GLN A 176 -5.63 -24.99 16.45
C GLN A 176 -4.92 -26.26 16.98
N ASN A 177 -4.36 -26.23 18.20
CA ASN A 177 -3.63 -27.35 18.82
C ASN A 177 -2.51 -27.90 17.94
N MET A 178 -1.78 -27.02 17.23
CA MET A 178 -0.67 -27.45 16.40
C MET A 178 0.48 -28.00 17.27
N PRO A 179 1.00 -29.22 17.01
CA PRO A 179 2.10 -29.78 17.80
C PRO A 179 3.36 -28.89 17.78
N PRO A 180 3.94 -28.50 18.93
CA PRO A 180 5.09 -27.61 18.98
C PRO A 180 6.32 -28.13 18.21
N ALA A 181 6.54 -29.45 18.22
CA ALA A 181 7.63 -30.08 17.46
C ALA A 181 7.52 -29.85 15.94
N LYS A 182 6.29 -29.76 15.41
CA LYS A 182 6.06 -29.45 14.00
C LYS A 182 6.40 -27.99 13.69
N ILE A 183 6.03 -27.08 14.59
CA ILE A 183 6.37 -25.65 14.48
C ILE A 183 7.89 -25.47 14.53
N GLN A 184 8.58 -26.09 15.49
CA GLN A 184 10.04 -26.03 15.58
C GLN A 184 10.72 -26.49 14.29
N ARG A 185 10.25 -27.61 13.71
CA ARG A 185 10.81 -28.12 12.46
C ARG A 185 10.62 -27.15 11.29
N LEU A 186 9.51 -26.41 11.24
CA LEU A 186 9.29 -25.39 10.22
C LEU A 186 10.23 -24.19 10.43
N LEU A 187 10.37 -23.72 11.68
CA LEU A 187 11.29 -22.64 12.01
C LEU A 187 12.75 -23.01 11.70
N ASP A 188 13.15 -24.24 12.00
CA ASP A 188 14.51 -24.73 11.74
C ASP A 188 14.86 -24.80 10.24
N ASN A 189 13.84 -24.95 9.37
CA ASN A 189 13.99 -25.08 7.91
C ASN A 189 13.48 -23.86 7.14
N LEU A 190 13.19 -22.74 7.83
CA LEU A 190 12.68 -21.55 7.18
C LEU A 190 13.76 -20.93 6.26
N ASP A 191 13.50 -20.97 4.95
CA ASP A 191 14.35 -20.36 3.91
C ASP A 191 13.45 -19.57 2.96
N ILE A 192 13.52 -18.24 3.04
CA ILE A 192 12.81 -17.30 2.18
C ILE A 192 13.83 -16.66 1.26
N ARG A 193 13.58 -16.72 -0.05
CA ARG A 193 14.43 -16.08 -1.06
C ARG A 193 13.59 -15.15 -1.92
N LEU A 194 13.88 -13.87 -1.81
CA LEU A 194 13.23 -12.82 -2.58
C LEU A 194 14.17 -12.40 -3.71
N VAL A 195 13.69 -12.43 -4.95
CA VAL A 195 14.50 -12.09 -6.13
C VAL A 195 13.98 -10.80 -6.72
N PHE A 196 14.85 -9.79 -6.79
CA PHE A 196 14.55 -8.55 -7.49
C PHE A 196 14.53 -8.76 -8.99
N THR A 197 13.49 -8.25 -9.62
CA THR A 197 13.33 -8.23 -11.08
C THR A 197 13.17 -6.79 -11.54
N ALA A 198 13.70 -6.46 -12.72
CA ALA A 198 13.53 -5.14 -13.28
C ALA A 198 12.08 -5.01 -13.75
N HIS A 199 11.36 -3.99 -13.30
CA HIS A 199 10.06 -3.67 -13.88
C HIS A 199 10.27 -2.63 -14.98
N PRO A 200 9.91 -2.93 -16.24
CA PRO A 200 10.25 -2.10 -17.41
C PRO A 200 9.64 -0.69 -17.41
N THR A 201 8.86 -0.33 -16.40
CA THR A 201 8.11 0.94 -16.28
C THR A 201 8.20 1.61 -14.90
N GLU A 202 8.82 0.99 -13.90
CA GLU A 202 8.75 1.49 -12.49
C GLU A 202 10.01 2.23 -12.01
N ILE A 203 10.94 2.58 -12.90
CA ILE A 203 11.96 3.57 -12.53
C ILE A 203 11.27 4.94 -12.48
N VAL A 204 10.54 5.18 -11.41
CA VAL A 204 10.07 6.49 -11.02
C VAL A 204 11.30 7.31 -10.68
N ARG A 205 11.59 8.37 -11.45
CA ARG A 205 12.75 9.24 -11.23
C ARG A 205 12.87 9.60 -9.75
N HIS A 206 14.09 9.68 -9.21
CA HIS A 206 14.32 10.15 -7.83
C HIS A 206 13.61 11.49 -7.54
N THR A 207 13.46 12.35 -8.55
CA THR A 207 12.69 13.60 -8.47
C THR A 207 11.21 13.38 -8.16
N ILE A 208 10.56 12.43 -8.82
CA ILE A 208 9.15 12.09 -8.60
C ILE A 208 8.99 11.41 -7.22
N ARG A 209 9.86 10.46 -6.86
CA ARG A 209 9.83 9.81 -5.54
C ARG A 209 9.98 10.82 -4.40
N ARG A 210 10.82 11.85 -4.59
CA ARG A 210 10.97 12.95 -3.63
C ARG A 210 9.69 13.78 -3.50
N LYS A 211 8.99 14.05 -4.60
CA LYS A 211 7.68 14.72 -4.58
C LYS A 211 6.61 13.88 -3.88
N GLN A 212 6.54 12.58 -4.17
CA GLN A 212 5.65 11.63 -3.49
C GLN A 212 5.87 11.65 -1.96
N ARG A 213 7.13 11.55 -1.51
CA ARG A 213 7.47 11.62 -0.08
C ARG A 213 7.08 12.96 0.55
N ARG A 214 7.27 14.08 -0.16
CA ARG A 214 6.85 15.41 0.32
C ARG A 214 5.34 15.48 0.48
N ILE A 215 4.57 15.06 -0.52
CA ILE A 215 3.10 15.03 -0.43
C ILE A 215 2.64 14.16 0.74
N SER A 216 3.15 12.93 0.88
CA SER A 216 2.82 12.08 2.02
C SER A 216 3.19 12.73 3.38
N GLY A 217 4.33 13.42 3.45
CA GLY A 217 4.71 14.20 4.64
C GLY A 217 3.75 15.35 4.95
N ILE A 218 3.28 16.07 3.93
CA ILE A 218 2.30 17.16 4.09
C ILE A 218 0.93 16.60 4.51
N LEU A 219 0.48 15.49 3.90
CA LEU A 219 -0.75 14.80 4.29
C LEU A 219 -0.69 14.37 5.77
N HIS A 220 0.46 13.86 6.22
CA HIS A 220 0.66 13.53 7.62
C HIS A 220 0.56 14.76 8.55
N GLN A 221 1.15 15.89 8.17
CA GLN A 221 1.06 17.14 8.93
C GLN A 221 -0.38 17.66 9.00
N LEU A 222 -1.08 17.63 7.87
CA LEU A 222 -2.47 18.06 7.75
C LEU A 222 -3.39 17.21 8.63
N ASP A 223 -3.27 15.88 8.56
CA ASP A 223 -4.03 14.97 9.43
C ASP A 223 -3.77 15.27 10.91
N ARG A 224 -2.51 15.49 11.30
CA ARG A 224 -2.16 15.80 12.71
C ARG A 224 -2.74 17.12 13.18
N ALA A 225 -2.76 18.14 12.32
CA ALA A 225 -3.31 19.45 12.62
C ALA A 225 -4.84 19.36 12.83
N GLU A 226 -5.54 18.66 11.93
CA GLU A 226 -6.99 18.44 12.01
C GLU A 226 -7.37 17.61 13.25
N GLU A 227 -6.64 16.53 13.55
CA GLU A 227 -6.91 15.69 14.74
C GLU A 227 -6.72 16.44 16.06
N ALA A 228 -5.65 17.25 16.17
CA ALA A 228 -5.41 18.06 17.36
C ALA A 228 -6.51 19.09 17.60
N TYR A 229 -7.09 19.65 16.53
CA TYR A 229 -8.12 20.69 16.61
C TYR A 229 -9.54 20.14 16.76
N HIS A 230 -9.84 18.98 16.18
CA HIS A 230 -11.11 18.27 16.42
C HIS A 230 -11.28 17.89 17.90
N ALA A 231 -10.20 17.58 18.61
CA ALA A 231 -10.23 17.32 20.05
C ALA A 231 -10.63 18.56 20.89
N VAL A 232 -10.52 19.77 20.32
CA VAL A 232 -10.78 21.06 20.99
C VAL A 232 -12.05 21.75 20.45
N GLY A 233 -12.72 21.18 19.44
CA GLY A 233 -14.04 21.63 18.97
C GLY A 233 -14.04 22.83 18.01
N PHE A 234 -12.90 23.17 17.39
CA PHE A 234 -12.80 24.24 16.38
C PHE A 234 -12.67 23.66 14.96
N SER A 235 -13.15 24.41 13.96
CA SER A 235 -13.33 23.90 12.59
C SER A 235 -12.07 23.96 11.71
N ASN A 236 -11.22 24.98 11.86
CA ASN A 236 -10.02 25.19 11.03
C ASN A 236 -8.83 25.62 11.90
N SER A 237 -7.64 25.07 11.66
CA SER A 237 -6.38 25.51 12.26
C SER A 237 -5.50 26.24 11.24
N TRP A 238 -4.69 27.19 11.70
CA TRP A 238 -3.73 27.88 10.82
C TRP A 238 -2.69 26.88 10.28
N GLU A 239 -2.34 25.85 11.05
CA GLU A 239 -1.45 24.77 10.59
C GLU A 239 -2.08 23.97 9.46
N ALA A 240 -3.37 23.65 9.54
CA ALA A 240 -4.09 22.93 8.50
C ALA A 240 -4.23 23.75 7.21
N GLU A 241 -4.49 25.06 7.33
CA GLU A 241 -4.50 25.99 6.20
C GLU A 241 -3.12 26.07 5.54
N THR A 242 -2.06 26.22 6.35
CA THR A 242 -0.67 26.24 5.86
C THR A 242 -0.29 24.93 5.16
N ALA A 243 -0.66 23.77 5.71
CA ALA A 243 -0.39 22.48 5.09
C ALA A 243 -1.18 22.29 3.79
N THR A 244 -2.41 22.81 3.73
CA THR A 244 -3.23 22.80 2.50
C THR A 244 -2.60 23.67 1.41
N GLU A 245 -2.10 24.86 1.75
CA GLU A 245 -1.36 25.72 0.82
C GLU A 245 -0.06 25.05 0.32
N GLN A 246 0.70 24.41 1.21
CA GLN A 246 1.90 23.65 0.84
C GLN A 246 1.57 22.49 -0.11
N LEU A 247 0.44 21.81 0.13
CA LEU A 247 -0.03 20.73 -0.74
C LEU A 247 -0.40 21.27 -2.13
N HIS A 248 -1.10 22.40 -2.20
CA HIS A 248 -1.45 23.07 -3.46
C HIS A 248 -0.20 23.43 -4.27
N GLU A 249 0.80 24.05 -3.62
CA GLU A 249 2.05 24.43 -4.28
C GLU A 249 2.89 23.22 -4.70
N GLU A 250 2.95 22.15 -3.91
CA GLU A 250 3.63 20.91 -4.34
C GLU A 250 2.93 20.25 -5.53
N ILE A 251 1.60 20.24 -5.58
CA ILE A 251 0.83 19.76 -6.76
C ILE A 251 1.13 20.64 -7.98
N ARG A 252 1.15 21.97 -7.84
CA ARG A 252 1.52 22.92 -8.91
C ARG A 252 2.95 22.67 -9.40
N LEU A 253 3.91 22.50 -8.50
CA LEU A 253 5.30 22.20 -8.83
C LEU A 253 5.42 20.85 -9.54
N TRP A 254 4.61 19.86 -9.15
CA TRP A 254 4.55 18.58 -9.84
C TRP A 254 4.01 18.73 -11.26
N TRP A 255 2.89 19.44 -11.43
CA TRP A 255 2.33 19.73 -12.76
C TRP A 255 3.34 20.39 -13.72
N ARG A 256 4.19 21.29 -13.22
CA ARG A 256 5.25 21.92 -14.02
C ARG A 256 6.48 21.04 -14.26
N THR A 257 6.57 19.90 -13.59
CA THR A 257 7.67 18.94 -13.77
C THR A 257 7.33 17.98 -14.92
N ASP A 258 8.28 17.77 -15.82
CA ASP A 258 8.14 16.78 -16.87
C ASP A 258 8.41 15.37 -16.33
N GLU A 259 7.39 14.52 -16.38
CA GLU A 259 7.42 13.14 -15.89
C GLU A 259 7.93 12.16 -16.95
N LEU A 260 7.90 12.54 -18.24
CA LEU A 260 8.28 11.64 -19.32
C LEU A 260 9.78 11.39 -19.29
N HIS A 261 10.13 10.10 -19.26
CA HIS A 261 11.48 9.66 -19.57
C HIS A 261 11.76 9.96 -21.04
N GLN A 262 12.51 11.04 -21.31
CA GLN A 262 13.01 11.33 -22.65
C GLN A 262 13.96 10.22 -23.16
N PHE A 263 14.47 9.37 -22.27
CA PHE A 263 15.35 8.24 -22.60
C PHE A 263 14.99 7.00 -21.78
N LYS A 264 15.04 5.83 -22.43
CA LYS A 264 14.91 4.53 -21.76
C LYS A 264 16.06 4.41 -20.74
N PRO A 265 15.78 4.08 -19.46
CA PRO A 265 16.83 3.87 -18.47
C PRO A 265 17.81 2.80 -18.94
N THR A 266 19.08 2.97 -18.57
CA THR A 266 20.10 1.96 -18.85
C THR A 266 19.97 0.81 -17.87
N VAL A 267 20.58 -0.33 -18.21
CA VAL A 267 20.61 -1.49 -17.32
C VAL A 267 21.29 -1.17 -15.98
N LEU A 268 22.30 -0.29 -15.99
CA LEU A 268 22.97 0.14 -14.76
C LEU A 268 22.08 1.04 -13.90
N ASP A 269 21.24 1.89 -14.52
CA ASP A 269 20.25 2.68 -13.78
C ASP A 269 19.22 1.77 -13.06
N GLU A 270 18.82 0.66 -13.67
CA GLU A 270 17.96 -0.34 -13.05
C GLU A 270 18.64 -1.03 -11.85
N VAL A 271 19.93 -1.33 -11.97
CA VAL A 271 20.73 -1.95 -10.90
C VAL A 271 20.88 -0.98 -9.73
N ASP A 272 21.28 0.26 -9.99
CA ASP A 272 21.41 1.30 -8.97
C ASP A 272 20.09 1.56 -8.26
N TYR A 273 18.97 1.58 -9.00
CA TYR A 273 17.63 1.72 -8.44
C TYR A 273 17.30 0.57 -7.47
N THR A 274 17.62 -0.67 -7.87
CA THR A 274 17.39 -1.87 -7.06
C THR A 274 18.22 -1.83 -5.77
N LEU A 275 19.52 -1.49 -5.89
CA LEU A 275 20.43 -1.36 -4.75
C LEU A 275 19.97 -0.26 -3.78
N HIS A 276 19.51 0.87 -4.32
CA HIS A 276 18.96 1.95 -3.51
C HIS A 276 17.74 1.49 -2.69
N TYR A 277 16.83 0.71 -3.30
CA TYR A 277 15.68 0.16 -2.57
C TYR A 277 16.10 -0.81 -1.45
N PHE A 278 17.12 -1.63 -1.71
CA PHE A 278 17.67 -2.52 -0.71
C PHE A 278 18.23 -1.75 0.49
N GLN A 279 19.04 -0.71 0.22
CA GLN A 279 19.68 0.11 1.25
C GLN A 279 18.69 0.93 2.07
N GLU A 280 17.71 1.56 1.43
CA GLU A 280 16.79 2.50 2.10
C GLU A 280 15.61 1.83 2.81
N VAL A 281 15.26 0.60 2.43
CA VAL A 281 14.04 -0.05 2.94
C VAL A 281 14.36 -1.38 3.60
N LEU A 282 15.01 -2.29 2.87
CA LEU A 282 15.16 -3.66 3.34
C LEU A 282 16.20 -3.80 4.45
N PHE A 283 17.25 -2.98 4.42
CA PHE A 283 18.31 -3.03 5.41
C PHE A 283 17.77 -2.82 6.84
N ASP A 284 16.81 -1.91 7.01
CA ASP A 284 16.16 -1.65 8.30
C ASP A 284 14.98 -2.60 8.56
N ALA A 285 14.24 -2.98 7.52
CA ALA A 285 13.04 -3.80 7.67
C ALA A 285 13.33 -5.25 8.07
N ILE A 286 14.44 -5.85 7.61
CA ILE A 286 14.76 -7.26 7.88
C ILE A 286 15.09 -7.52 9.36
N PRO A 287 15.95 -6.72 10.03
CA PRO A 287 16.13 -6.82 11.47
C PRO A 287 14.82 -6.66 12.24
N GLU A 288 13.97 -5.71 11.84
CA GLU A 288 12.67 -5.49 12.48
C GLU A 288 11.75 -6.70 12.31
N LEU A 289 11.72 -7.30 11.12
CA LEU A 289 10.95 -8.52 10.85
C LEU A 289 11.41 -9.68 11.75
N SER A 290 12.73 -9.86 11.88
CA SER A 290 13.30 -10.89 12.75
C SER A 290 12.96 -10.63 14.22
N LEU A 291 13.00 -9.39 14.68
CA LEU A 291 12.64 -9.03 16.05
C LEU A 291 11.18 -9.34 16.33
N ARG A 292 10.27 -8.94 15.43
CA ARG A 292 8.83 -9.20 15.55
C ARG A 292 8.50 -10.70 15.56
N LEU A 293 9.20 -11.48 14.73
CA LEU A 293 9.06 -12.93 14.71
C LEU A 293 9.45 -13.55 16.06
N ASN A 294 10.60 -13.15 16.60
CA ASN A 294 11.11 -13.66 17.87
C ASN A 294 10.17 -13.32 19.02
N GLN A 295 9.73 -12.06 19.11
CA GLN A 295 8.81 -11.59 20.16
C GLN A 295 7.48 -12.35 20.13
N ALA A 296 6.84 -12.44 18.97
CA ALA A 296 5.55 -13.12 18.85
C ALA A 296 5.65 -14.63 19.14
N LEU A 297 6.78 -15.25 18.78
CA LEU A 297 7.06 -16.65 19.10
C LEU A 297 7.25 -16.84 20.60
N GLU A 298 8.05 -16.00 21.25
CA GLU A 298 8.33 -16.08 22.69
C GLU A 298 7.06 -15.90 23.53
N THR A 299 6.18 -14.98 23.12
CA THR A 299 4.90 -14.75 23.80
C THR A 299 3.98 -15.98 23.78
N THR A 300 3.91 -16.71 22.66
CA THR A 300 2.94 -17.82 22.52
C THR A 300 3.56 -19.19 22.83
N PHE A 301 4.84 -19.37 22.48
CA PHE A 301 5.56 -20.64 22.56
C PHE A 301 6.97 -20.41 23.16
N PRO A 302 7.08 -20.13 24.47
CA PRO A 302 8.35 -19.74 25.10
C PRO A 302 9.44 -20.83 25.05
N HIS A 303 9.06 -22.08 24.82
CA HIS A 303 10.00 -23.21 24.71
C HIS A 303 10.51 -23.45 23.28
N LEU A 304 9.95 -22.77 22.28
CA LEU A 304 10.41 -22.88 20.90
C LEU A 304 11.58 -21.94 20.65
N ARG A 305 12.47 -22.37 19.78
CA ARG A 305 13.63 -21.57 19.37
C ARG A 305 13.29 -20.83 18.09
N PRO A 306 13.61 -19.53 18.02
CA PRO A 306 13.45 -18.77 16.79
C PRO A 306 14.31 -19.34 15.65
N PRO A 307 13.96 -19.03 14.39
CA PRO A 307 14.81 -19.43 13.27
C PRO A 307 16.19 -18.80 13.42
N LYS A 308 17.20 -19.49 12.90
CA LYS A 308 18.57 -18.94 12.86
C LYS A 308 18.54 -17.60 12.12
N ASN A 309 19.47 -16.69 12.43
CA ASN A 309 19.62 -15.34 11.85
C ASN A 309 19.84 -15.28 10.31
N ARG A 310 19.49 -16.34 9.57
CA ARG A 310 19.66 -16.52 8.13
C ARG A 310 18.45 -17.21 7.49
N PHE A 311 17.25 -16.70 7.74
CA PHE A 311 16.02 -17.25 7.17
C PHE A 311 15.53 -16.48 5.93
N CYS A 312 16.09 -15.30 5.63
CA CYS A 312 15.69 -14.47 4.50
C CYS A 312 16.91 -14.05 3.68
N TYR A 313 16.86 -14.27 2.37
CA TYR A 313 17.91 -13.97 1.41
C TYR A 313 17.35 -13.15 0.25
N PHE A 314 18.22 -12.32 -0.33
CA PHE A 314 17.90 -11.51 -1.50
C PHE A 314 18.79 -11.92 -2.66
N GLY A 315 18.18 -12.13 -3.83
CA GLY A 315 18.85 -12.25 -5.12
C GLY A 315 18.39 -11.13 -6.05
N SER A 316 19.06 -10.97 -7.19
CA SER A 316 18.66 -10.02 -8.23
C SER A 316 18.86 -10.65 -9.60
N TRP A 317 17.88 -10.44 -10.48
CA TRP A 317 18.00 -10.66 -11.92
C TRP A 317 18.34 -9.37 -12.66
N VAL A 318 18.21 -8.23 -11.99
CA VAL A 318 18.50 -6.90 -12.56
C VAL A 318 19.97 -6.83 -12.93
N GLY A 319 20.26 -6.53 -14.20
CA GLY A 319 21.64 -6.47 -14.72
C GLY A 319 22.23 -7.80 -15.20
N SER A 320 21.56 -8.93 -14.94
CA SER A 320 22.05 -10.27 -15.28
C SER A 320 21.11 -11.05 -16.19
N ASP A 321 19.80 -10.79 -16.14
CA ASP A 321 18.84 -11.47 -17.01
C ASP A 321 18.92 -10.92 -18.44
N ARG A 322 19.27 -11.81 -19.37
CA ARG A 322 19.51 -11.49 -20.79
C ARG A 322 18.37 -11.93 -21.69
N ASP A 323 17.35 -12.58 -21.14
CA ASP A 323 16.25 -13.12 -21.94
C ASP A 323 15.48 -11.96 -22.60
N GLY A 324 15.45 -11.94 -23.94
CA GLY A 324 14.80 -10.89 -24.72
C GLY A 324 15.39 -9.48 -24.63
N ASN A 325 16.51 -9.25 -23.92
CA ASN A 325 17.08 -7.91 -23.70
C ASN A 325 18.54 -7.79 -24.19
N PRO A 326 18.79 -7.25 -25.40
CA PRO A 326 20.13 -7.13 -25.96
C PRO A 326 21.01 -6.11 -25.22
N SER A 327 20.42 -5.23 -24.39
CA SER A 327 21.16 -4.23 -23.62
C SER A 327 21.97 -4.85 -22.47
N VAL A 328 21.66 -6.08 -22.05
CA VAL A 328 22.38 -6.80 -21.00
C VAL A 328 23.56 -7.55 -21.63
N THR A 329 24.70 -6.87 -21.70
CA THR A 329 25.96 -7.43 -22.23
C THR A 329 26.79 -8.07 -21.12
N PRO A 330 27.74 -8.98 -21.43
CA PRO A 330 28.64 -9.55 -20.42
C PRO A 330 29.43 -8.49 -19.63
N GLN A 331 29.77 -7.37 -20.29
CA GLN A 331 30.45 -6.25 -19.63
C GLN A 331 29.55 -5.57 -18.60
N VAL A 332 28.26 -5.40 -18.91
CA VAL A 332 27.27 -4.85 -17.97
C VAL A 332 27.09 -5.78 -16.79
N THR A 333 26.89 -7.08 -17.01
CA THR A 333 26.76 -8.07 -15.92
C THR A 333 28.00 -8.15 -15.03
N TRP A 334 29.20 -7.86 -15.55
CA TRP A 334 30.41 -7.78 -14.74
C TRP A 334 30.48 -6.51 -13.86
N GLN A 335 29.80 -5.44 -14.27
CA GLN A 335 29.77 -4.16 -13.54
C GLN A 335 28.72 -4.14 -12.41
N THR A 336 27.74 -5.03 -12.46
CA THR A 336 26.67 -5.20 -11.45
C THR A 336 27.07 -6.17 -10.37
#